data_AF-A0A7K4A0K1-F1
#
_entry.id   AF-A0A7K4A0K1-F1
#
_cell.length_a   1.000
_cell.length_b   1.000
_cell.length_c   1.000
_cell.angle_alpha   90.00
_cell.angle_beta   90.00
_cell.angle_gamma   90.00
#
_symmetry.space_group_name_H-M   'P 1'
#
loop_
_entity.id
_entity.type
_entity.pdbx_description
1 polymer ?
#
loop_
_entity_poly.entity_id
_entity_poly.type
_entity_poly.pdbx_seq_one_letter_code
_entity_poly.pdbx_strand_id
1 'polypeptide(L)' 'MLANKRIPVTESVWVELSGLKSAGQTYSDLLEEMIEDRKKARLFRDMERIEEEDDLAEFPW' A
#
# COMPACT_ATOMS: atom_id res chain seq x y z
N MET A 1 -1.35 -20.36 0.05
CA MET A 1 -2.46 -20.47 1.02
C MET A 1 -3.76 -20.16 0.28
N LEU A 2 -4.79 -21.00 0.35
CA LEU A 2 -6.10 -20.68 -0.28
C LEU A 2 -6.75 -19.52 0.48
N ALA A 3 -6.93 -18.39 -0.19
CA ALA A 3 -7.64 -17.24 0.35
C ALA A 3 -9.13 -17.58 0.51
N ASN A 4 -9.55 -17.85 1.75
CA ASN A 4 -10.93 -18.27 2.06
C ASN A 4 -11.89 -17.09 2.32
N LYS A 5 -11.41 -15.85 2.30
CA LYS A 5 -12.24 -14.66 2.52
C LYS A 5 -12.68 -14.06 1.19
N ARG A 6 -13.98 -13.85 1.02
CA ARG A 6 -14.57 -13.18 -0.15
C ARG A 6 -14.77 -11.71 0.16
N ILE A 7 -14.30 -10.84 -0.73
CA ILE A 7 -14.54 -9.40 -0.66
C ILE A 7 -15.53 -9.07 -1.79
N PRO A 8 -16.78 -8.69 -1.49
CA PRO A 8 -17.68 -8.23 -2.52
C PRO A 8 -17.16 -6.89 -3.05
N VAL A 9 -16.97 -6.83 -4.36
CA VAL A 9 -16.57 -5.61 -5.08
C VAL A 9 -17.59 -5.32 -6.16
N THR A 10 -17.67 -4.06 -6.60
CA THR A 10 -18.48 -3.71 -7.77
C THR A 10 -17.83 -4.23 -9.05
N GLU A 11 -18.62 -4.39 -10.11
CA GLU A 11 -18.12 -4.84 -11.41
C GLU A 11 -17.04 -3.89 -11.97
N SER A 12 -17.21 -2.58 -11.81
CA SER A 12 -16.21 -1.59 -12.22
C SER A 12 -14.85 -1.82 -11.56
N VAL A 13 -14.84 -2.02 -10.24
CA VAL A 13 -13.62 -2.26 -9.46
C VAL A 13 -13.02 -3.62 -9.83
N TRP A 14 -13.84 -4.63 -10.13
CA TRP A 14 -13.36 -5.92 -10.60
C TRP A 14 -12.64 -5.83 -11.94
N VAL A 15 -13.17 -5.06 -12.90
CA VAL A 15 -12.54 -4.83 -14.20
C VAL A 15 -11.20 -4.11 -14.02
N GLU A 16 -11.14 -3.05 -13.21
CA GLU A 16 -9.90 -2.33 -12.93
C GLU A 16 -8.85 -3.22 -12.25
N LEU A 17 -9.24 -4.00 -11.23
CA LEU A 17 -8.35 -4.96 -10.57
C LEU A 17 -7.83 -6.03 -11.55
N SER A 18 -8.68 -6.48 -12.48
CA SER A 18 -8.28 -7.46 -13.49
C SER A 18 -7.25 -6.89 -14.48
N GLY A 19 -7.31 -5.59 -14.77
CA GLY A 19 -6.35 -4.89 -15.62
C GLY A 19 -5.01 -4.60 -14.93
N LEU A 20 -5.03 -4.42 -13.61
CA LEU A 20 -3.81 -4.22 -12.81
C LEU A 20 -3.04 -5.52 -12.54
N LYS A 21 -3.70 -6.66 -12.67
CA LYS A 21 -3.14 -7.98 -12.39
C LYS A 21 -2.11 -8.40 -13.44
N SER A 22 -0.93 -8.81 -12.99
CA SER A 22 0.12 -9.36 -13.88
C SER A 22 -0.11 -10.83 -14.24
N ALA A 23 0.51 -11.28 -15.34
CA ALA A 23 0.41 -12.67 -15.80
C ALA A 23 0.97 -13.65 -14.75
N GLY A 24 0.13 -14.57 -14.27
CA GLY A 24 0.51 -15.56 -13.25
C GLY A 24 0.37 -15.11 -11.80
N GLN A 25 0.07 -13.83 -11.55
CA GLN A 25 -0.19 -13.29 -10.21
C GLN A 25 -1.57 -13.73 -9.71
N THR A 26 -1.80 -13.83 -8.41
CA THR A 26 -3.15 -13.97 -7.83
C THR A 26 -3.69 -12.62 -7.37
N TYR A 27 -5.00 -12.51 -7.19
CA TYR A 27 -5.58 -11.29 -6.59
C TYR A 27 -5.09 -11.06 -5.16
N SER A 28 -4.68 -12.11 -4.45
CA SER A 28 -4.11 -11.93 -3.11
C SER A 28 -2.76 -11.23 -3.19
N ASP A 29 -1.91 -11.64 -4.14
CA ASP A 29 -0.58 -11.04 -4.33
C ASP A 29 -0.70 -9.58 -4.79
N LEU A 30 -1.62 -9.29 -5.72
CA LEU A 30 -1.90 -7.92 -6.16
C LEU A 30 -2.35 -7.04 -4.98
N LEU A 31 -3.26 -7.55 -4.13
CA LEU A 31 -3.73 -6.81 -2.96
C LEU A 31 -2.62 -6.60 -1.93
N GLU A 32 -1.71 -7.57 -1.77
CA GLU A 32 -0.55 -7.44 -0.88
C GLU A 32 0.39 -6.33 -1.36
N GLU A 33 0.73 -6.30 -2.65
CA GLU A 33 1.55 -5.23 -3.27
C GLU A 33 0.90 -3.86 -3.08
N MET A 34 -0.41 -3.72 -3.35
CA MET A 34 -1.14 -2.47 -3.15
C MET A 34 -1.14 -2.02 -1.67
N ILE A 35 -1.17 -2.96 -0.72
CA ILE A 35 -1.08 -2.66 0.71
C ILE A 35 0.32 -2.17 1.06
N GLU A 36 1.37 -2.80 0.54
CA GLU A 36 2.76 -2.39 0.75
C GLU A 36 3.03 -1.01 0.19
N ASP A 37 2.61 -0.73 -1.04
CA ASP A 37 2.74 0.59 -1.67
C ASP A 37 2.04 1.67 -0.86
N ARG A 38 0.84 1.39 -0.35
CA ARG A 38 0.11 2.35 0.49
C ARG A 38 0.78 2.58 1.83
N LYS A 39 1.38 1.55 2.45
CA LYS A 39 2.18 1.69 3.68
C LYS A 39 3.42 2.53 3.41
N LYS A 40 4.12 2.26 2.31
CA LYS A 40 5.31 3.01 1.90
C LYS A 40 4.99 4.48 1.63
N ALA A 41 3.90 4.77 0.93
CA ALA A 41 3.43 6.13 0.69
C ALA A 41 3.05 6.86 2.00
N ARG A 42 2.53 6.14 3.00
CA ARG A 42 2.28 6.72 4.33
C ARG A 42 3.59 7.05 5.04
N LEU A 43 4.56 6.14 5.01
CA LEU A 43 5.89 6.38 5.59
C LEU A 43 6.60 7.57 4.95
N PHE A 44 6.53 7.71 3.62
CA PHE A 44 7.10 8.88 2.93
C PHE A 44 6.41 10.20 3.32
N ARG A 45 5.07 10.22 3.41
CA ARG A 45 4.35 11.41 3.89
C ARG A 45 4.68 11.75 5.34
N ASP A 46 4.83 10.74 6.19
CA ASP A 46 5.22 10.94 7.58
C ASP A 46 6.68 11.44 7.68
N MET A 47 7.57 11.01 6.78
CA MET A 47 8.95 11.48 6.69
C MET A 47 9.08 12.90 6.14
N GLU A 48 8.32 13.24 5.10
CA GLU A 48 8.25 14.62 4.56
C GLU A 48 7.77 15.61 5.62
N ARG A 49 6.83 15.19 6.48
CA ARG A 49 6.38 16.00 7.63
C ARG A 49 7.47 16.18 8.71
N ILE A 50 8.34 15.19 8.89
CA ILE A 50 9.45 15.25 9.85
C ILE A 50 10.64 16.04 9.28
N GLU A 51 10.85 16.05 7.96
CA GLU A 51 11.84 16.95 7.33
C GLU A 51 11.38 18.41 7.32
N GLU A 52 10.07 18.69 7.32
CA GLU A 52 9.54 20.05 7.44
C GLU A 52 9.48 20.54 8.90
N GLU A 53 9.31 19.63 9.87
CA GLU A 53 9.60 19.86 11.29
C GLU A 53 11.09 19.57 11.58
N ASP A 54 11.97 20.45 11.10
CA ASP A 54 13.39 20.52 11.48
C ASP A 54 13.55 20.94 12.96
N ASP A 55 12.91 20.19 13.87
CA ASP A 55 13.31 20.02 15.26
C ASP A 55 14.16 18.75 15.31
N LEU A 56 15.26 18.76 14.54
CA LEU A 56 16.46 18.00 14.89
C LEU A 56 16.87 18.51 16.26
N ALA A 57 16.23 17.98 17.30
CA ALA A 57 16.60 18.23 18.67
C ALA A 57 18.06 17.82 18.82
N GLU A 58 18.93 18.82 18.79
CA GLU A 58 20.34 18.74 19.09
C GLU A 58 20.42 18.11 20.48
N PHE A 59 20.70 16.81 20.52
CA PHE A 59 20.82 16.07 21.78
C PHE A 59 22.00 16.68 22.57
N PRO A 60 21.76 17.36 23.70
CA PRO A 60 22.83 17.71 24.60
C PRO A 60 23.19 16.46 25.40
N TRP A 61 24.49 16.16 25.41
CA TRP A 61 25.19 15.15 26.21
C TRP A 61 24.77 15.10 27.69
#